data_AF-A0A2S5K9E5-F1
#
_entry.id   AF-A0A2S5K9E5-F1
#
_cell.length_a   1.000
_cell.length_b   1.000
_cell.length_c   1.000
_cell.angle_alpha   90.00
_cell.angle_beta   90.00
_cell.angle_gamma   90.00
#
_symmetry.space_group_name_H-M   'P 1'
#
loop_
_entity.id
_entity.type
_entity.pdbx_description
1 polymer ?
#
loop_
_entity_poly.entity_id
_entity_poly.type
_entity_poly.pdbx_seq_one_letter_code
_entity_poly.pdbx_strand_id
1 'polypeptide(L)'
;MSIQHDEIGHVIIGEAALSLALSEKKISVRSLINELESMANAGGSDARLIEISEARSWLKSFDKPEHVVPHVPYLQTLTSLNDEKN
;
A
#
# COMPACT_ATOMS: atom_id res chain seq x y z
N MET A 1 -22.19 -7.91 25.18
CA MET A 1 -21.14 -8.30 24.21
C MET A 1 -20.59 -7.01 23.63
N SER A 2 -19.52 -6.46 24.24
CA SER A 2 -18.84 -5.28 23.72
C SER A 2 -17.82 -5.77 22.71
N ILE A 3 -18.04 -5.51 21.43
CA ILE A 3 -17.07 -5.85 20.39
C ILE A 3 -15.95 -4.83 20.54
N GLN A 4 -14.84 -5.29 21.09
CA GLN A 4 -13.65 -4.50 21.39
C GLN A 4 -13.09 -3.95 20.08
N HIS A 5 -12.93 -2.63 20.05
CA HIS A 5 -12.39 -1.81 18.96
C HIS A 5 -10.85 -1.99 18.77
N ASP A 6 -10.29 -3.17 19.04
CA ASP A 6 -8.84 -3.40 18.99
C ASP A 6 -8.33 -3.83 17.61
N GLU A 7 -9.25 -4.12 16.69
CA GLU A 7 -8.97 -4.26 15.28
C GLU A 7 -9.62 -3.05 14.62
N ILE A 8 -8.84 -1.97 14.45
CA ILE A 8 -9.19 -0.88 13.53
C ILE A 8 -9.16 -1.51 12.13
N GLY A 9 -10.18 -2.31 11.83
CA GLY A 9 -10.49 -2.69 10.47
C GLY A 9 -10.74 -1.38 9.77
N HIS A 10 -9.82 -1.00 8.87
CA HIS A 10 -9.97 0.22 8.10
C HIS A 10 -11.22 0.08 7.20
N VAL A 11 -12.40 0.31 7.75
CA VAL A 11 -13.70 0.21 7.07
C VAL A 11 -13.67 1.04 5.79
N ILE A 12 -12.97 2.17 5.83
CA ILE A 12 -12.73 3.07 4.71
C ILE A 12 -11.99 2.40 3.51
N ILE A 13 -11.12 1.41 3.76
CA ILE A 13 -10.49 0.62 2.68
C ILE A 13 -11.54 -0.27 2.02
N GLY A 14 -12.44 -0.86 2.80
CA GLY A 14 -13.57 -1.64 2.30
C GLY A 14 -14.52 -0.80 1.45
N GLU A 15 -14.84 0.42 1.91
CA GLU A 15 -15.64 1.38 1.15
C GLU A 15 -14.96 1.76 -0.19
N ALA A 16 -13.66 2.06 -0.17
CA ALA A 16 -12.90 2.34 -1.38
C ALA A 16 -12.85 1.13 -2.33
N ALA A 17 -12.65 -0.07 -1.80
CA ALA A 17 -12.65 -1.31 -2.58
C ALA A 17 -14.03 -1.58 -3.22
N LEU A 18 -15.12 -1.30 -2.50
CA LEU A 18 -16.48 -1.42 -3.02
C LEU A 18 -16.73 -0.40 -4.14
N SER A 19 -16.33 0.86 -3.96
CA SER A 19 -16.43 1.90 -4.99
C SER A 19 -15.71 1.49 -6.29
N LEU A 20 -14.48 0.95 -6.15
CA LEU A 20 -13.71 0.44 -7.28
C LEU A 20 -14.37 -0.77 -7.95
N ALA A 21 -14.91 -1.71 -7.15
CA ALA A 21 -15.60 -2.89 -7.65
C ALA A 21 -16.88 -2.54 -8.43
N LEU A 22 -17.68 -1.60 -7.89
CA LEU A 22 -18.87 -1.08 -8.56
C LEU A 22 -18.54 -0.31 -9.84
N SER A 23 -17.35 0.29 -9.90
CA SER A 23 -16.85 1.00 -11.08
C SER A 23 -16.18 0.08 -12.11
N GLU A 24 -16.21 -1.25 -11.92
CA GLU A 24 -15.49 -2.25 -12.73
C GLU A 24 -13.98 -1.94 -12.88
N LYS A 25 -13.40 -1.22 -11.92
CA LYS A 25 -11.99 -0.85 -11.91
C LYS A 25 -11.16 -1.95 -11.26
N LYS A 26 -9.96 -2.17 -11.78
CA LYS A 26 -9.00 -3.08 -11.16
C LYS A 26 -8.67 -2.61 -9.74
N ILE A 27 -8.95 -3.47 -8.77
CA ILE A 27 -8.57 -3.26 -7.37
C ILE A 27 -7.07 -3.53 -7.25
N SER A 28 -6.31 -2.48 -6.96
CA SER A 28 -4.87 -2.54 -6.69
C SER A 28 -4.54 -1.56 -5.56
N VAL A 29 -3.39 -1.74 -4.90
CA VAL A 29 -2.93 -0.80 -3.84
C VAL A 29 -2.95 0.65 -4.34
N ARG A 30 -2.49 0.86 -5.57
CA ARG A 30 -2.47 2.18 -6.21
C ARG A 30 -3.88 2.71 -6.51
N SER A 31 -4.79 1.85 -6.97
CA SER A 31 -6.20 2.21 -7.20
C SER A 31 -6.89 2.60 -5.88
N LEU A 32 -6.64 1.86 -4.80
CA LEU A 32 -7.19 2.13 -3.47
C LEU A 32 -6.67 3.44 -2.89
N ILE A 33 -5.37 3.73 -3.03
CA ILE A 33 -4.78 5.00 -2.60
C ILE A 33 -5.41 6.18 -3.34
N ASN A 34 -5.65 6.04 -4.64
CA ASN A 34 -6.28 7.08 -5.46
C ASN A 34 -7.76 7.27 -5.10
N GLU A 35 -8.50 6.18 -4.85
CA GLU A 35 -9.91 6.25 -4.44
C GLU A 35 -10.05 6.91 -3.06
N LEU A 36 -9.19 6.55 -2.10
CA LEU A 36 -9.15 7.18 -0.78
C LEU A 36 -8.81 8.68 -0.87
N GLU A 37 -7.94 9.07 -1.78
CA GLU A 37 -7.65 10.49 -2.04
C GLU A 37 -8.85 11.22 -2.64
N SER A 38 -9.59 10.58 -3.56
CA SER A 38 -10.85 11.11 -4.07
C SER A 38 -11.89 11.27 -2.96
N MET A 39 -11.97 10.31 -2.03
CA MET A 39 -12.85 10.38 -0.86
C MET A 39 -12.45 11.51 0.11
N ALA A 40 -11.16 11.78 0.29
CA ALA A 40 -10.70 12.93 1.08
C ALA A 40 -11.07 14.27 0.41
N ASN A 41 -10.92 14.35 -0.91
CA ASN A 41 -11.24 15.55 -1.69
C ASN A 41 -12.75 15.80 -1.79
N ALA A 42 -13.57 14.75 -1.72
CA ALA A 42 -15.03 14.86 -1.65
C ALA A 42 -15.51 15.54 -0.35
N GLY A 43 -14.61 15.70 0.64
CA GLY A 43 -14.91 16.32 1.91
C GLY A 43 -15.55 15.35 2.91
N GLY A 44 -15.41 15.66 4.18
CA GLY A 44 -15.93 14.85 5.27
C GLY A 44 -15.60 15.49 6.62
N SER A 45 -16.01 14.83 7.71
CA SER A 45 -15.57 15.19 9.06
C SER A 45 -14.07 14.97 9.23
N ASP A 46 -13.41 15.74 10.09
CA ASP A 46 -11.98 15.58 10.40
C ASP A 46 -11.61 14.15 10.81
N ALA A 47 -12.49 13.45 11.55
CA ALA A 47 -12.32 12.05 11.90
C ALA A 47 -12.16 11.13 10.67
N ARG A 48 -12.93 11.39 9.61
CA ARG A 48 -12.89 10.61 8.37
C ARG A 48 -11.64 10.92 7.55
N LEU A 49 -11.15 12.16 7.59
CA LEU A 49 -9.86 12.53 6.98
C LEU A 49 -8.69 11.84 7.69
N ILE A 50 -8.75 11.70 9.01
CA ILE A 50 -7.76 10.96 9.81
C ILE A 50 -7.77 9.48 9.40
N GLU A 51 -8.95 8.84 9.36
CA GLU A 51 -9.09 7.44 8.93
C GLU A 51 -8.57 7.21 7.50
N ILE A 52 -8.86 8.12 6.57
CA ILE A 52 -8.34 8.06 5.20
C ILE A 52 -6.81 8.17 5.19
N SER A 53 -6.24 9.07 5.99
CA SER A 53 -4.79 9.25 6.07
C SER A 53 -4.08 8.02 6.63
N GLU A 54 -4.63 7.43 7.68
CA GLU A 54 -4.13 6.17 8.27
C GLU A 54 -4.21 5.01 7.28
N ALA A 55 -5.35 4.83 6.62
CA ALA A 55 -5.54 3.80 5.60
C ALA A 55 -4.57 3.97 4.41
N ARG A 56 -4.33 5.21 3.96
CA ARG A 56 -3.33 5.49 2.91
C ARG A 56 -1.91 5.17 3.37
N SER A 57 -1.55 5.48 4.61
CA SER A 57 -0.24 5.16 5.19
C SER A 57 -0.02 3.65 5.28
N TRP A 58 -1.04 2.92 5.71
CA TRP A 58 -1.05 1.46 5.74
C TRP A 58 -0.85 0.87 4.34
N LEU A 59 -1.63 1.31 3.35
CA LEU A 59 -1.51 0.85 1.95
C LEU A 59 -0.14 1.15 1.33
N LYS A 60 0.43 2.34 1.60
CA LYS A 60 1.78 2.70 1.13
C LYS A 60 2.88 1.79 1.69
N SER A 61 2.65 1.17 2.85
CA SER A 61 3.60 0.19 3.39
C SER A 61 3.70 -1.08 2.54
N PHE A 62 2.67 -1.37 1.74
CA PHE A 62 2.65 -2.47 0.75
C PHE A 62 3.07 -2.03 -0.65
N ASP A 63 3.07 -0.71 -0.94
CA ASP A 63 3.52 -0.14 -2.22
C ASP A 63 5.04 0.03 -2.30
N LYS A 64 5.80 -0.49 -1.31
CA LYS A 64 7.26 -0.54 -1.42
C LYS A 64 7.61 -1.36 -2.66
N PRO A 65 8.40 -0.82 -3.61
CA PRO A 65 8.90 -1.63 -4.70
C PRO A 65 9.72 -2.77 -4.08
N GLU A 66 9.43 -4.00 -4.46
CA GLU A 66 10.26 -5.19 -4.19
C GLU A 66 11.66 -5.10 -4.84
N HIS A 67 12.16 -3.90 -5.15
CA HIS A 67 13.53 -3.65 -5.55
C HIS A 67 14.38 -3.29 -4.33
N VAL A 68 14.41 -4.19 -3.35
CA VAL A 68 15.68 -4.46 -2.70
C VAL A 68 16.15 -5.75 -3.34
N VAL A 69 16.75 -5.64 -4.53
CA VAL A 69 17.69 -6.66 -4.99
C VAL A 69 18.59 -6.91 -3.79
N PRO A 70 18.59 -8.12 -3.20
CA PRO A 70 19.42 -8.35 -2.04
C PRO A 70 20.83 -7.98 -2.49
N HIS A 71 21.44 -7.03 -1.78
CA HIS A 71 22.85 -6.74 -1.92
C HIS A 71 23.53 -8.03 -1.44
N VAL A 72 23.71 -8.98 -2.35
CA VAL A 72 24.38 -10.25 -2.09
C VAL A 72 25.84 -10.01 -2.46
N PRO A 73 26.68 -9.51 -1.53
CA PRO A 73 28.08 -9.20 -1.82
C PRO A 73 28.81 -10.39 -2.45
N TYR A 74 28.39 -11.62 -2.12
CA TYR A 74 28.95 -12.84 -2.69
C TYR A 74 28.81 -12.93 -4.22
N LEU A 75 27.69 -12.48 -4.80
CA LEU A 75 27.50 -12.50 -6.26
C LEU A 75 28.38 -11.47 -6.96
N GLN A 76 28.60 -10.31 -6.34
CA GLN A 76 29.53 -9.30 -6.85
C GLN A 76 30.98 -9.81 -6.81
N THR A 77 31.37 -10.49 -5.74
CA THR A 77 32.70 -11.12 -5.64
C THR A 77 32.90 -12.19 -6.71
N LEU A 78 31.91 -13.05 -6.97
CA LEU A 78 32.02 -14.08 -8.02
C LEU A 78 32.14 -13.47 -9.42
N THR A 79 31.46 -12.36 -9.67
CA THR A 79 31.51 -11.68 -10.97
C THR A 79 32.89 -11.06 -11.19
N SER A 80 33.43 -10.34 -10.20
CA SER A 80 34.80 -9.79 -10.28
C SER A 80 35.90 -10.85 -10.44
N LEU A 81 35.75 -12.02 -9.82
CA LEU A 81 36.72 -13.12 -9.96
C LEU A 81 36.70 -13.78 -11.35
N ASN A 82 35.59 -13.66 -12.08
CA ASN A 82 35.46 -14.23 -13.43
C ASN A 82 36.06 -13.30 -14.50
N ASP A 83 36.06 -12.00 -14.27
CA ASP A 83 36.71 -11.01 -15.14
C ASP A 83 38.25 -11.03 -15.06
N GLU A 84 38.83 -11.52 -13.96
CA GLU A 84 40.30 -11.67 -13.80
C GLU A 84 40.89 -12.86 -14.59
N LYS A 85 40.07 -13.67 -15.27
CA LYS A 85 40.51 -14.92 -15.91
C LYS A 85 40.42 -14.90 -17.44
N ASN A 86 40.28 -13.73 -18.06
CA ASN A 86 40.24 -13.58 -19.53
C ASN A 86 41.32 -12.63 -20.04
#